data_AF-A0A3N6HBK4-F1
#
_entry.id   AF-A0A3N6HBK4-F1
#
_cell.length_a   1.000
_cell.length_b   1.000
_cell.length_c   1.000
_cell.angle_alpha   90.00
_cell.angle_beta   90.00
_cell.angle_gamma   90.00
#
_symmetry.space_group_name_H-M   'P 1'
#
loop_
_entity.id
_entity.type
_entity.pdbx_description
1 polymer ?
#
loop_
_entity_poly.entity_id
_entity_poly.type
_entity_poly.pdbx_seq_one_letter_code
_entity_poly.pdbx_strand_id
1 'polypeptide(L)'
;MKKPSKGNAVRTVVRGAAVLGLVLAPAAPVTAASAGAPGAAPPGLSCDTGKHAAGDYTGYALCRNDGSSPRTFRVHLVCGWSPDVDGERVTLNPGQSGQSTAHCAGLGSGIGEIHVRP
;
A
#
# COMPACT_ATOMS: atom_id res chain seq x y z
N MET A 1 14.02 10.32 -61.16
CA MET A 1 13.18 10.85 -62.24
C MET A 1 12.23 9.76 -62.75
N LYS A 2 10.93 9.78 -62.38
CA LYS A 2 9.78 9.40 -63.23
C LYS A 2 8.48 9.53 -62.41
N LYS A 3 7.46 10.04 -63.10
CA LYS A 3 6.20 10.64 -62.64
C LYS A 3 5.13 9.61 -62.23
N PRO A 4 4.08 10.05 -61.51
CA PRO A 4 3.09 9.18 -60.86
C PRO A 4 2.04 8.67 -61.85
N SER A 5 1.45 7.51 -61.55
CA SER A 5 0.27 7.02 -62.27
C SER A 5 -0.95 6.94 -61.34
N LYS A 6 -2.05 7.44 -61.88
CA LYS A 6 -3.30 7.83 -61.23
C LYS A 6 -4.31 6.70 -61.47
N GLY A 7 -4.84 6.10 -60.41
CA GLY A 7 -5.71 4.93 -60.52
C GLY A 7 -6.96 5.03 -59.64
N ASN A 8 -8.00 5.61 -60.25
CA ASN A 8 -9.45 5.47 -60.05
C ASN A 8 -10.01 5.14 -58.64
N ALA A 9 -10.77 6.10 -58.11
CA ALA A 9 -11.62 5.93 -56.94
C ALA A 9 -12.82 5.04 -57.27
N VAL A 10 -12.90 3.86 -56.66
CA VAL A 10 -14.14 3.07 -56.59
C VAL A 10 -14.84 3.44 -55.29
N ARG A 11 -15.95 4.18 -55.40
CA ARG A 11 -16.87 4.44 -54.29
C ARG A 11 -17.71 3.18 -54.07
N THR A 12 -17.33 2.37 -53.10
CA THR A 12 -18.19 1.31 -52.56
C THR A 12 -18.95 1.86 -51.36
N VAL A 13 -20.20 2.23 -51.58
CA VAL A 13 -21.20 2.42 -50.52
C VAL A 13 -21.65 1.03 -50.11
N VAL A 14 -21.29 0.59 -48.90
CA VAL A 14 -21.93 -0.56 -48.26
C VAL A 14 -22.44 -0.14 -46.88
N ARG A 15 -23.72 -0.42 -46.70
CA ARG A 15 -24.55 -0.13 -45.54
C ARG A 15 -24.16 -1.00 -44.34
N GLY A 16 -24.24 -0.38 -43.16
CA GLY A 16 -24.91 -0.96 -41.99
C GLY A 16 -24.19 -2.05 -41.21
N ALA A 17 -23.71 -1.67 -40.02
CA ALA A 17 -23.94 -2.42 -38.79
C ALA A 17 -23.64 -1.47 -37.61
N ALA A 18 -24.68 -0.87 -37.02
CA ALA A 18 -24.53 -0.21 -35.73
C ALA A 18 -24.40 -1.32 -34.68
N VAL A 19 -23.16 -1.63 -34.29
CA VAL A 19 -22.88 -2.54 -33.19
C VAL A 19 -23.08 -1.73 -31.91
N LEU A 20 -24.18 -1.97 -31.20
CA LEU A 20 -24.38 -1.51 -29.82
C LEU A 20 -23.32 -2.19 -28.95
N GLY A 21 -22.18 -1.53 -28.79
CA GLY A 21 -21.14 -1.93 -27.84
C GLY A 21 -21.66 -1.78 -26.43
N LEU A 22 -22.05 -2.89 -25.82
CA LEU A 22 -22.34 -2.96 -24.39
C LEU A 22 -21.02 -2.72 -23.64
N VAL A 23 -20.83 -1.51 -23.10
CA VAL A 23 -19.66 -1.16 -22.30
C VAL A 23 -19.83 -1.84 -20.94
N LEU A 24 -19.24 -3.03 -20.75
CA LEU A 24 -19.06 -3.58 -19.41
C LEU A 24 -17.99 -2.74 -18.72
N ALA A 25 -18.41 -1.84 -17.83
CA ALA A 25 -17.52 -1.22 -16.87
C ALA A 25 -17.00 -2.31 -15.92
N PRO A 26 -15.68 -2.53 -15.81
CA PRO A 26 -15.16 -3.40 -14.78
C PRO A 26 -15.40 -2.71 -13.43
N ALA A 27 -16.26 -3.30 -12.60
CA ALA A 27 -16.35 -2.94 -11.20
C ALA A 27 -15.00 -3.28 -10.55
N ALA A 28 -14.19 -2.24 -10.30
CA ALA A 28 -12.95 -2.40 -9.58
C ALA A 28 -13.27 -2.98 -8.18
N PRO A 29 -12.63 -4.07 -7.76
CA PRO A 29 -12.79 -4.53 -6.39
C PRO A 29 -12.19 -3.45 -5.48
N VAL A 30 -13.06 -2.80 -4.71
CA VAL A 30 -12.62 -2.01 -3.56
C VAL A 30 -12.11 -3.03 -2.55
N THR A 31 -10.84 -3.38 -2.64
CA THR A 31 -10.15 -4.13 -1.59
C THR A 31 -10.13 -3.23 -0.38
N ALA A 32 -11.06 -3.47 0.54
CA ALA A 32 -11.02 -2.87 1.87
C ALA A 32 -9.66 -3.20 2.46
N ALA A 33 -8.84 -2.17 2.70
CA ALA A 33 -7.59 -2.30 3.41
C ALA A 33 -7.91 -2.90 4.77
N SER A 34 -7.54 -4.16 4.98
CA SER A 34 -7.62 -4.81 6.27
C SER A 34 -6.68 -4.06 7.21
N ALA A 35 -7.22 -3.13 7.99
CA ALA A 35 -6.50 -2.56 9.12
C ALA A 35 -6.24 -3.71 10.09
N GLY A 36 -4.99 -4.19 10.12
CA GLY A 36 -4.56 -5.16 11.12
C GLY A 36 -4.90 -4.62 12.50
N ALA A 37 -5.45 -5.48 13.36
CA ALA A 37 -5.87 -5.05 14.69
C ALA A 37 -4.70 -4.34 15.40
N PRO A 38 -4.93 -3.16 16.02
CA PRO A 38 -3.86 -2.43 16.68
C PRO A 38 -3.31 -3.29 17.81
N GLY A 39 -2.05 -3.73 17.69
CA GLY A 39 -1.30 -4.26 18.81
C GLY A 39 -1.29 -3.20 19.92
N ALA A 40 -1.57 -3.61 21.16
CA ALA A 40 -1.75 -2.69 22.28
C ALA A 40 -0.55 -1.72 22.38
N ALA A 41 -0.81 -0.42 22.22
CA ALA A 41 0.23 0.59 22.29
C ALA A 41 0.84 0.63 23.71
N PRO A 42 2.18 0.81 23.84
CA PRO A 42 2.81 0.92 25.15
C PRO A 42 2.21 2.06 25.97
N PRO A 43 2.10 1.96 27.31
CA PRO A 43 1.48 2.98 28.14
C PRO A 43 2.15 4.35 28.00
N GLY A 44 1.36 5.35 27.63
CA GLY A 44 1.81 6.73 27.36
C GLY A 44 2.25 7.00 25.92
N LEU A 45 2.14 6.01 25.03
CA LEU A 45 2.22 6.20 23.58
C LEU A 45 0.85 5.94 22.96
N SER A 46 0.36 6.89 22.16
CA SER A 46 -0.74 6.64 21.23
C SER A 46 -0.13 6.27 19.89
N CYS A 47 -0.47 5.10 19.36
CA CYS A 47 0.14 4.58 18.14
C CYS A 47 -0.90 4.12 17.12
N ASP A 48 -0.67 4.49 15.87
CA ASP A 48 -1.36 4.00 14.69
C ASP A 48 -0.43 3.12 13.88
N THR A 49 -0.87 1.91 13.58
CA THR A 49 -0.11 0.97 12.75
C THR A 49 -0.77 0.79 11.39
N GLY A 50 0.04 0.49 10.37
CA GLY A 50 -0.49 0.30 9.03
C GLY A 50 0.53 -0.29 8.06
N LYS A 51 0.02 -0.72 6.91
CA LYS A 51 0.84 -1.15 5.78
C LYS A 51 1.05 0.03 4.83
N HIS A 52 2.20 0.06 4.17
CA HIS A 52 2.46 1.06 3.15
C HIS A 52 1.59 0.79 1.92
N ALA A 53 0.93 1.80 1.36
CA ALA A 53 0.01 1.61 0.23
C ALA A 53 0.67 1.04 -1.04
N ALA A 54 2.00 1.12 -1.13
CA ALA A 54 2.79 0.64 -2.26
C ALA A 54 3.11 -0.87 -2.18
N GLY A 55 2.75 -1.57 -1.10
CA GLY A 55 2.90 -3.03 -1.04
C GLY A 55 2.70 -3.65 0.34
N ASP A 56 2.44 -4.96 0.34
CA ASP A 56 2.07 -5.72 1.55
C ASP A 56 3.24 -6.13 2.45
N TYR A 57 4.47 -5.79 2.08
CA TYR A 57 5.69 -6.17 2.81
C TYR A 57 6.26 -5.06 3.69
N THR A 58 5.81 -3.82 3.50
CA THR A 58 6.26 -2.67 4.31
C THR A 58 5.18 -2.26 5.29
N GLY A 59 5.54 -2.20 6.56
CA GLY A 59 4.64 -1.78 7.63
C GLY A 59 5.27 -0.68 8.47
N TYR A 60 4.43 0.12 9.12
CA TYR A 60 4.85 1.22 9.96
C TYR A 60 4.06 1.27 11.27
N ALA A 61 4.67 1.91 12.26
CA ALA A 61 4.02 2.40 13.47
C ALA A 61 4.29 3.91 13.58
N LEU A 62 3.23 4.71 13.56
CA LEU A 62 3.23 6.13 13.84
C LEU A 62 2.83 6.31 15.29
N CYS A 63 3.73 6.80 16.13
CA CYS A 63 3.44 6.99 17.55
C CYS A 63 3.62 8.45 17.99
N ARG A 64 2.83 8.84 18.98
CA ARG A 64 2.85 10.11 19.69
C ARG A 64 3.10 9.82 21.16
N ASN A 65 4.08 10.49 21.76
CA ASN A 65 4.33 10.39 23.20
C ASN A 65 3.43 11.38 23.95
N ASP A 66 2.32 10.89 24.48
CA ASP A 66 1.38 11.66 25.30
C ASP A 66 1.75 11.63 26.79
N GLY A 67 2.81 10.91 27.15
CA GLY A 67 3.36 10.86 28.50
C GLY A 67 4.25 12.05 28.84
N SER A 68 4.76 12.04 30.08
CA SER A 68 5.61 13.09 30.66
C SER A 68 7.11 12.78 30.64
N SER A 69 7.51 11.62 30.10
CA SER A 69 8.92 11.19 30.02
C SER A 69 9.27 10.71 28.61
N PRO A 70 10.55 10.73 28.20
CA PRO A 70 10.96 10.12 26.94
C PRO A 70 10.55 8.64 26.84
N ARG A 71 10.07 8.24 25.67
CA ARG A 71 9.62 6.88 25.37
C ARG A 71 10.31 6.39 24.10
N THR A 72 10.75 5.14 24.10
CA THR A 72 11.27 4.48 22.91
C THR A 72 10.24 3.48 22.41
N PHE A 73 10.13 3.36 21.08
CA PHE A 73 9.31 2.35 20.45
C PHE A 73 9.92 1.88 19.13
N ARG A 74 9.47 0.73 18.64
CA ARG A 74 9.73 0.22 17.30
C ARG A 74 8.52 -0.54 16.77
N VAL A 75 8.37 -0.58 15.46
CA VAL A 75 7.40 -1.47 14.81
C VAL A 75 7.95 -2.89 14.79
N HIS A 76 7.08 -3.87 14.98
CA HIS A 76 7.36 -5.27 14.76
C HIS A 76 6.36 -5.83 13.76
N LEU A 77 6.87 -6.44 12.70
CA LEU A 77 6.07 -7.03 11.64
C LEU A 77 6.15 -8.54 11.75
N VAL A 78 4.99 -9.18 11.78
CA VAL A 78 4.88 -10.63 11.64
C VAL A 78 4.80 -10.95 10.15
N CYS A 79 5.82 -11.63 9.62
CA CYS A 79 6.05 -11.76 8.18
C CYS A 79 5.55 -13.09 7.58
N GLY A 80 4.53 -13.69 8.20
CA GLY A 80 3.93 -14.95 7.75
C GLY A 80 4.93 -16.11 7.79
N TRP A 81 5.31 -16.64 6.62
CA TRP A 81 6.35 -17.68 6.49
C TRP A 81 7.78 -17.11 6.43
N SER A 82 7.94 -15.80 6.25
CA SER A 82 9.24 -15.15 6.36
C SER A 82 9.55 -14.83 7.83
N PRO A 83 10.84 -14.73 8.20
CA PRO A 83 11.22 -14.28 9.54
C PRO A 83 10.63 -12.92 9.86
N ASP A 84 10.08 -12.79 11.07
CA ASP A 84 9.55 -11.53 11.57
C ASP A 84 10.67 -10.49 11.71
N VAL A 85 10.32 -9.23 11.52
CA VAL A 85 11.29 -8.13 11.55
C VAL A 85 10.89 -7.06 12.55
N ASP A 86 11.91 -6.40 13.10
CA ASP A 86 11.77 -5.19 13.90
C ASP A 86 12.26 -4.00 13.09
N GLY A 87 11.57 -2.87 13.23
CA GLY A 87 11.99 -1.60 12.66
C GLY A 87 12.99 -0.86 13.53
N GLU A 88 13.34 0.33 13.07
CA GLU A 88 14.21 1.24 13.82
C GLU A 88 13.60 1.60 15.18
N ARG A 89 14.45 1.69 16.22
CA ARG A 89 14.03 2.21 17.52
C ARG A 89 13.99 3.72 17.50
N VAL A 90 12.82 4.28 17.74
CA VAL A 90 12.58 5.72 17.75
C VAL A 90 12.32 6.16 19.18
N THR A 91 13.10 7.14 19.65
CA THR A 91 12.90 7.77 20.96
C THR A 91 12.20 9.11 20.80
N LEU A 92 11.07 9.27 21.46
CA LEU A 92 10.24 10.47 21.45
C LEU A 92 10.25 11.14 22.82
N ASN A 93 10.57 12.42 22.85
CA ASN A 93 10.32 13.27 24.00
C ASN A 93 8.81 13.50 24.20
N PRO A 94 8.36 13.94 25.38
CA PRO A 94 6.96 14.31 25.62
C PRO A 94 6.41 15.27 24.54
N GLY A 95 5.22 14.95 24.02
CA GLY A 95 4.55 15.72 22.97
C GLY A 95 5.10 15.50 21.55
N GLN A 96 6.19 14.74 21.38
CA GLN A 96 6.74 14.43 20.06
C GLN A 96 6.00 13.28 19.38
N SER A 97 6.09 13.25 18.06
CA SER A 97 5.64 12.14 17.22
C SER A 97 6.78 11.62 16.38
N GLY A 98 6.71 10.36 16.01
CA GLY A 98 7.67 9.76 15.07
C GLY A 98 7.12 8.49 14.47
N GLN A 99 7.89 7.94 13.53
CA GLN A 99 7.52 6.75 12.78
C GLN A 99 8.64 5.73 12.83
N SER A 100 8.29 4.49 13.19
CA SER A 100 9.16 3.32 12.99
C SER A 100 8.63 2.52 11.80
N THR A 101 9.51 2.12 10.89
CA THR A 101 9.17 1.38 9.67
C THR A 101 10.03 0.13 9.58
N ALA A 102 9.45 -0.95 9.08
CA ALA A 102 10.17 -2.18 8.77
C ALA A 102 9.67 -2.79 7.47
N HIS A 103 10.44 -3.71 6.91
CA HIS A 103 10.11 -4.40 5.67
C HIS A 103 10.36 -5.91 5.83
N CYS A 104 9.32 -6.70 5.62
CA CYS A 104 9.43 -8.15 5.50
C CYS A 104 10.18 -8.52 4.23
N ALA A 105 10.89 -9.64 4.24
CA ALA A 105 11.44 -10.18 3.00
C ALA A 105 10.30 -10.47 2.00
N GLY A 106 10.49 -10.08 0.73
CA GLY A 106 9.51 -10.28 -0.37
C GLY A 106 9.22 -11.73 -0.73
N LEU A 107 9.82 -12.66 0.01
CA LEU A 107 9.42 -14.04 0.03
C LEU A 107 8.15 -14.08 0.90
N GLY A 108 6.95 -13.92 0.32
CA GLY A 108 5.70 -14.30 1.01
C GLY A 108 4.33 -13.73 0.73
N SER A 109 3.41 -14.03 1.66
CA SER A 109 2.05 -13.46 1.71
C SER A 109 2.03 -12.01 2.19
N GLY A 110 3.19 -11.45 2.55
CA GLY A 110 3.31 -10.13 3.16
C GLY A 110 3.12 -10.16 4.68
N ILE A 111 2.84 -8.99 5.24
CA ILE A 111 2.65 -8.76 6.66
C ILE A 111 1.33 -9.38 7.13
N GLY A 112 1.41 -10.29 8.09
CA GLY A 112 0.24 -10.84 8.78
C GLY A 112 -0.27 -9.89 9.86
N GLU A 113 0.62 -9.43 10.73
CA GLU A 113 0.29 -8.58 11.88
C GLU A 113 1.33 -7.47 12.08
N ILE A 114 0.91 -6.38 12.72
CA ILE A 114 1.76 -5.23 13.05
C ILE A 114 1.60 -4.90 14.52
N HIS A 115 2.70 -4.97 15.24
CA HIS A 115 2.77 -4.71 16.68
C HIS A 115 3.70 -3.54 16.96
N VAL A 116 3.44 -2.82 18.05
CA VAL A 116 4.36 -1.81 18.57
C VAL A 116 5.04 -2.38 19.81
N ARG A 117 6.38 -2.32 19.83
CA ARG A 117 7.19 -2.74 20.97
C ARG A 117 7.99 -1.57 21.52
N PRO A 118 8.23 -1.51 22.84
CA PRO A 118 9.16 -0.54 23.42
C PRO A 118 10.63 -0.77 22.99
#